data_AF-D0U4J5-F1
#
_entry.id   AF-D0U4J5-F1
#
_cell.length_a   1.000
_cell.length_b   1.000
_cell.length_c   1.000
_cell.angle_alpha   90.00
_cell.angle_beta   90.00
_cell.angle_gamma   90.00
#
_symmetry.space_group_name_H-M   'P 1'
#
loop_
_entity.id
_entity.type
_entity.pdbx_description
1 polymer ?
#
loop_
_entity_poly.entity_id
_entity_poly.type
_entity_poly.pdbx_seq_one_letter_code
_entity_poly.pdbx_strand_id
1 'polypeptide(L)' 'MLTVRLDSELEAKVGIVAKNMHVSKSELVRRSLVEFVKNTPKLSPWQLGKELFGKYESENSDLSQNRKILIKSKISAKT' A
#
# COMPACT_ATOMS: atom_id res chain seq x y z
N MET A 1 -12.19 -9.71 17.31
CA MET A 1 -11.72 -11.11 17.31
C MET A 1 -11.88 -11.61 15.88
N LEU A 2 -10.79 -12.09 15.25
CA LEU A 2 -10.82 -12.61 13.89
C LEU A 2 -10.94 -14.14 13.96
N THR A 3 -11.96 -14.72 13.33
CA THR A 3 -12.12 -16.17 13.24
C THR A 3 -11.71 -16.62 11.84
N VAL A 4 -10.62 -17.38 11.74
CA VAL A 4 -10.12 -17.93 10.47
C VAL A 4 -10.36 -19.44 10.50
N ARG A 5 -11.00 -19.97 9.45
CA ARG A 5 -11.09 -21.42 9.25
C ARG A 5 -9.81 -21.90 8.59
N LEU A 6 -9.12 -22.83 9.24
CA LEU A 6 -7.96 -23.52 8.70
C LEU A 6 -8.38 -24.93 8.29
N ASP A 7 -7.75 -25.49 7.28
CA ASP A 7 -7.86 -26.92 7.01
C ASP A 7 -7.23 -27.73 8.15
N SER A 8 -7.66 -28.98 8.30
CA SER A 8 -7.25 -29.85 9.39
C SER A 8 -5.75 -30.17 9.37
N GLU A 9 -5.14 -30.24 8.20
CA GLU A 9 -3.71 -30.51 8.04
C GLU A 9 -2.88 -29.31 8.53
N LEU A 10 -3.26 -28.10 8.12
CA LEU A 10 -2.60 -26.87 8.51
C LEU A 10 -2.75 -26.61 10.01
N GLU A 11 -3.93 -26.88 10.59
CA GLU A 11 -4.11 -26.74 12.03
C GLU A 11 -3.20 -27.68 12.83
N ALA A 12 -3.04 -28.93 12.37
CA ALA A 12 -2.13 -29.89 12.99
C ALA A 12 -0.66 -29.39 12.92
N LYS A 13 -0.23 -28.90 11.75
CA LYS A 13 1.12 -28.32 11.57
C LYS A 13 1.34 -27.11 12.48
N VAL A 14 0.39 -26.17 12.54
CA VAL A 14 0.44 -24.99 13.43
C VAL A 14 0.54 -25.43 14.88
N GLY A 15 -0.19 -26.48 15.28
CA GLY A 15 -0.12 -27.04 16.64
C GLY A 15 1.25 -27.61 16.98
N ILE A 16 1.87 -28.36 16.07
CA ILE A 16 3.22 -28.94 16.26
C ILE A 16 4.26 -27.82 16.40
N VAL A 17 4.23 -26.85 15.49
CA VAL A 17 5.19 -25.73 15.49
C VAL A 17 5.03 -24.89 16.76
N ALA A 18 3.80 -24.57 17.16
CA ALA A 18 3.52 -23.81 18.38
C ALA A 18 4.06 -24.53 19.63
N LYS A 19 3.90 -25.86 19.71
CA LYS A 19 4.47 -26.68 20.78
C LYS A 19 6.00 -26.62 20.80
N ASN A 20 6.65 -26.81 19.66
CA ASN A 20 8.12 -26.79 19.55
C ASN A 20 8.70 -25.41 19.92
N MET A 21 7.94 -24.34 19.67
CA MET A 21 8.33 -22.97 19.98
C MET A 21 7.89 -22.51 21.38
N HIS A 22 7.23 -23.37 22.17
CA HIS A 22 6.66 -23.02 23.48
C HIS A 22 5.75 -21.78 23.48
N VAL A 23 4.98 -21.60 22.40
CA VAL A 23 4.01 -20.50 22.27
C VAL A 23 2.60 -21.05 22.02
N SER A 24 1.58 -20.21 22.23
CA SER A 24 0.21 -20.58 21.87
C SER A 24 0.02 -20.56 20.35
N LYS A 25 -0.94 -21.35 19.84
CA LYS A 25 -1.35 -21.31 18.42
C LYS A 25 -1.67 -19.88 17.97
N SER A 26 -2.41 -19.13 18.80
CA SER A 26 -2.80 -17.76 18.52
C SER A 26 -1.61 -16.80 18.45
N GLU A 27 -0.60 -16.99 19.30
CA GLU A 27 0.62 -16.18 19.29
C GLU A 27 1.49 -16.47 18.08
N LEU A 28 1.62 -17.74 17.69
CA LEU A 28 2.30 -18.14 16.47
C LEU A 28 1.65 -17.48 15.24
N VAL A 29 0.34 -17.63 15.09
CA VAL A 29 -0.43 -17.03 13.98
C VAL A 29 -0.27 -15.50 13.97
N ARG A 30 -0.33 -14.85 15.13
CA ARG A 30 -0.14 -13.40 15.24
C ARG A 30 1.23 -12.96 14.73
N ARG A 31 2.30 -13.62 15.16
CA ARG A 31 3.67 -13.30 14.74
C ARG A 31 3.85 -13.48 13.24
N SER A 32 3.38 -14.60 12.70
CA SER A 32 3.41 -14.89 11.27
C SER A 32 2.66 -13.84 10.46
N LEU A 33 1.48 -13.40 10.91
CA LEU A 33 0.73 -12.34 10.22
C LEU A 33 1.46 -10.99 10.25
N VAL A 34 2.06 -10.63 11.39
CA VAL A 34 2.86 -9.39 11.50
C VAL A 34 4.04 -9.42 10.55
N GLU A 35 4.75 -10.55 10.48
CA GLU A 35 5.90 -10.72 9.61
C GLU A 35 5.50 -10.72 8.13
N PHE A 36 4.41 -11.40 7.79
CA PHE A 36 3.85 -11.40 6.44
C PHE A 36 3.52 -9.97 5.99
N VAL A 37 2.79 -9.20 6.80
CA VAL A 37 2.42 -7.80 6.48
C VAL A 37 3.64 -6.90 6.35
N LYS A 38 4.67 -7.10 7.17
CA LYS A 38 5.93 -6.33 7.08
C LYS A 38 6.69 -6.62 5.79
N ASN A 39 6.70 -7.89 5.36
CA ASN A 39 7.45 -8.35 4.20
C ASN A 39 6.66 -8.23 2.88
N THR A 40 5.36 -7.95 2.93
CA THR A 40 4.57 -7.62 1.74
C THR A 40 5.21 -6.42 1.06
N PRO A 41 5.62 -6.53 -0.22
CA PRO A 41 6.23 -5.44 -0.93
C PRO A 41 5.28 -4.25 -0.92
N LYS A 42 5.72 -3.15 -0.31
CA LYS A 42 4.98 -1.89 -0.40
C LYS A 42 4.96 -1.51 -1.87
N LEU A 43 3.76 -1.41 -2.44
CA LEU A 43 3.59 -0.86 -3.78
C LEU A 43 4.36 0.46 -3.85
N SER A 44 5.06 0.69 -4.95
CA SER A 44 5.79 1.95 -5.10
C SER A 44 4.79 3.10 -5.03
N PRO A 45 5.18 4.28 -4.51
CA PRO A 45 4.28 5.44 -4.47
C PRO A 45 3.63 5.76 -5.83
N TRP A 46 4.36 5.47 -6.93
CA TRP A 46 3.83 5.57 -8.29
C TRP A 46 2.68 4.58 -8.55
N GLN A 47 2.83 3.33 -8.15
CA GLN A 47 1.79 2.30 -8.32
C GLN A 47 0.55 2.61 -7.47
N LEU A 48 0.74 3.09 -6.23
CA LEU A 48 -0.34 3.54 -5.34
C LEU A 48 -1.16 4.69 -5.93
N GLY A 49 -0.50 5.65 -6.57
CA GLY A 49 -1.16 6.81 -7.17
C GLY A 49 -1.61 6.61 -8.62
N LYS A 50 -1.37 5.44 -9.23
CA LYS A 50 -1.59 5.20 -10.67
C LYS A 50 -3.02 5.54 -11.13
N GLU A 51 -4.01 5.28 -10.29
CA GLU A 51 -5.42 5.58 -10.59
C GLU A 51 -5.80 7.05 -10.37
N LEU A 52 -4.95 7.81 -9.67
CA LEU A 52 -5.13 9.23 -9.38
C LEU A 52 -4.37 10.11 -10.41
N PHE A 53 -3.25 9.63 -10.93
CA PHE A 53 -2.46 10.33 -11.95
C PHE A 53 -3.16 10.26 -13.31
N GLY A 54 -3.22 11.39 -14.03
CA GLY A 54 -3.74 11.45 -15.40
C GLY A 54 -5.26 11.28 -15.54
N LYS A 55 -6.01 11.14 -14.44
CA LYS A 55 -7.48 11.04 -14.47
C LYS A 55 -8.15 12.35 -14.92
N TYR A 56 -7.48 13.47 -14.70
CA TYR A 56 -7.93 14.79 -15.11
C TYR A 56 -6.82 15.44 -15.91
N GLU A 57 -7.10 15.74 -17.17
CA GLU A 57 -6.23 16.59 -17.98
C GLU A 57 -6.71 18.03 -17.86
N SER A 58 -5.76 18.95 -17.74
CA SER A 58 -6.08 20.34 -18.03
C SER A 58 -6.27 20.45 -19.53
N GLU A 59 -7.25 21.22 -20.00
CA GLU A 59 -7.50 21.45 -21.44
C GLU A 59 -6.27 21.95 -22.20
N ASN A 60 -5.28 22.46 -21.48
CA ASN A 60 -4.05 23.00 -22.01
C ASN A 60 -2.88 22.07 -21.68
N SER A 61 -2.37 21.36 -22.69
CA SER A 61 -1.25 20.40 -22.57
C SER A 61 0.08 21.07 -22.20
N ASP A 62 0.20 22.37 -22.47
CA ASP A 62 1.47 23.06 -22.45
C ASP A 62 1.72 23.81 -21.13
N LEU A 63 0.86 23.62 -20.12
CA LEU A 63 0.98 24.29 -18.81
C LEU A 63 2.32 24.02 -18.14
N SER A 64 2.87 22.81 -18.32
CA SER A 64 4.19 22.45 -17.79
C SER A 64 5.31 23.13 -18.55
N GLN A 65 5.28 23.08 -19.89
CA GLN A 65 6.34 23.62 -20.74
C GLN A 65 6.39 25.16 -20.69
N ASN A 66 5.22 25.81 -20.73
CA ASN A 66 5.10 27.26 -20.81
C ASN A 66 4.88 27.91 -19.43
N ARG A 67 5.15 27.18 -18.33
CA ARG A 67 4.90 27.61 -16.94
C ARG A 67 5.33 29.05 -16.66
N LYS A 68 6.56 29.44 -17.05
CA LYS A 68 7.11 30.77 -16.75
C LYS A 68 6.36 31.89 -17.46
N ILE A 69 5.99 31.68 -18.72
CA ILE A 69 5.26 32.67 -19.53
C ILE A 69 3.84 32.85 -18.97
N LEU A 70 3.16 31.74 -18.66
CA LEU A 70 1.80 31.74 -18.12
C LEU A 70 1.70 32.39 -16.73
N ILE A 71 2.71 32.19 -15.87
CA ILE A 71 2.75 32.85 -14.56
C ILE A 71 2.96 34.36 -14.73
N LYS A 72 3.89 34.76 -15.61
CA LYS A 72 4.17 36.18 -15.85
C LYS A 72 2.93 36.90 -16.39
N SER A 73 2.23 36.31 -17.36
CA SER A 73 1.00 36.89 -17.91
C SER A 73 -0.10 37.03 -16.87
N LYS A 74 -0.31 36.03 -16.00
CA LYS A 74 -1.28 36.11 -14.90
C LYS A 74 -0.94 37.19 -13.87
N ILE A 75 0.33 37.38 -13.54
CA ILE A 75 0.76 38.42 -12.59
C ILE A 75 0.55 39.81 -13.19
N SER A 76 0.96 40.01 -14.45
CA SER A 76 0.77 41.29 -15.14
C SER A 76 -0.69 41.63 -15.38
N ALA A 77 -1.57 40.65 -15.62
CA ALA A 77 -3.01 40.89 -15.76
C ALA A 77 -3.71 41.26 -14.45
N LYS A 78 -3.07 41.03 -13.30
CA LYS A 78 -3.60 41.35 -11.96
C LYS A 78 -3.11 42.71 -11.43
N THR A 79 -2.07 43.26 -12.06
CA THR A 79 -1.47 44.55 -11.70
C THR A 79 -2.08 45.63 -12.59
#